data_AF-A0A1D2WNP7-F1
#
_entry.id   AF-A0A1D2WNP7-F1
#
_cell.length_a   1.000
_cell.length_b   1.000
_cell.length_c   1.000
_cell.angle_alpha   90.00
_cell.angle_beta   90.00
_cell.angle_gamma   90.00
#
_symmetry.space_group_name_H-M   'P 1'
#
loop_
_entity.id
_entity.type
_entity.pdbx_description
1 polymer ?
#
loop_
_entity_poly.entity_id
_entity_poly.type
_entity_poly.pdbx_seq_one_letter_code
_entity_poly.pdbx_strand_id
1 'polypeptide(L)'
;MFKEGINTIIIESYDELACIIKGKHEKNKMDLREDFIFWGLSNIEYELIPSALRRNKLNQLEINELIESDHIFKVSIDENDAKMFNLEYSESINDGEVIIGVDKYGNLIHDVKSDYKVLECDLQRERENYLLLKFFNCADKSGLKVKSEGFLRELIHNYSSKRLEEYWLDFDILETISLAQHYGLPTKALDWSYDYKVSLYFAVKDVIESNLSSDGVLWALNYKLIENHNFNEEYYVNLHIHRPEYNTNPNLNAQKGLFTFLERYVGDYDKPLNKIISDELNKTLDQMPWDNLYESKIRTIPDDISKNDTIFYKFIIPKEIKQNILNELYLEGYSEEYLFPGYKGVCESVINRVKLNEILKNNDEHIKKSILLSVDWNLNEIINKNQLYVFVNLDFKEEIDKIFIYHNNDVVGYFRGNEIIKDSLNVLWEQFGEHSGLSEDKFDECFKGNDESFAIRINDLNIFKHSIKLCDFELENDFCFVEDNEDLKFLLNFN
;
A
#
# COMPACT_ATOMS: atom_id res chain seq x y z
N MET A 1 13.07 -26.00 7.16
CA MET A 1 12.65 -24.65 7.54
C MET A 1 12.29 -23.91 6.27
N PHE A 2 11.07 -23.40 6.19
CA PHE A 2 10.79 -22.22 5.38
C PHE A 2 11.82 -21.17 5.84
N LYS A 3 12.66 -20.66 4.92
CA LYS A 3 13.30 -19.35 5.17
C LYS A 3 12.17 -18.37 5.51
N GLU A 4 12.43 -17.25 6.17
CA GLU A 4 11.39 -16.26 6.59
C GLU A 4 10.40 -15.85 5.48
N GLY A 5 10.56 -16.30 4.23
CA GLY A 5 9.57 -16.20 3.17
C GLY A 5 9.52 -14.79 2.60
N ILE A 6 10.43 -13.94 3.05
CA ILE A 6 10.56 -12.53 2.68
C ILE A 6 11.64 -12.43 1.61
N ASN A 7 11.22 -12.05 0.41
CA ASN A 7 12.14 -11.57 -0.61
C ASN A 7 12.28 -10.05 -0.46
N THR A 8 13.46 -9.58 -0.02
CA THR A 8 13.74 -8.15 0.18
C THR A 8 14.44 -7.58 -1.05
N ILE A 9 13.89 -6.50 -1.60
CA ILE A 9 14.42 -5.85 -2.80
C ILE A 9 14.52 -4.36 -2.53
N ILE A 10 15.69 -3.77 -2.74
CA ILE A 10 15.86 -2.31 -2.75
C ILE A 10 15.55 -1.86 -4.17
N ILE A 11 14.67 -0.86 -4.31
CA ILE A 11 14.30 -0.31 -5.62
C ILE A 11 15.10 0.95 -5.93
N GLU A 12 15.43 1.12 -7.21
CA GLU A 12 16.21 2.25 -7.72
C GLU A 12 15.32 3.30 -8.40
N SER A 13 14.14 2.90 -8.87
CA SER A 13 13.18 3.80 -9.53
C SER A 13 11.73 3.29 -9.46
N TYR A 14 10.78 4.17 -9.81
CA TYR A 14 9.38 3.79 -9.99
C TYR A 14 9.21 2.74 -11.09
N ASP A 15 9.89 2.90 -12.22
CA ASP A 15 9.80 1.99 -13.37
C ASP A 15 10.32 0.59 -13.04
N GLU A 16 11.44 0.52 -12.30
CA GLU A 16 11.97 -0.76 -11.84
C GLU A 16 10.96 -1.48 -10.94
N LEU A 17 10.40 -0.78 -9.94
CA LEU A 17 9.37 -1.33 -9.06
C LEU A 17 8.17 -1.83 -9.87
N ALA A 18 7.67 -1.01 -10.81
CA ALA A 18 6.54 -1.36 -11.65
C ALA A 18 6.84 -2.58 -12.53
N CYS A 19 8.05 -2.70 -13.08
CA CYS A 19 8.48 -3.86 -13.85
C CYS A 19 8.56 -5.13 -13.01
N ILE A 20 9.09 -5.04 -11.78
CA ILE A 20 9.17 -6.17 -10.84
C ILE A 20 7.78 -6.66 -10.44
N ILE A 21 6.87 -5.73 -10.11
CA ILE A 21 5.49 -6.05 -9.72
C ILE A 21 4.73 -6.69 -10.90
N LYS A 22 4.92 -6.21 -12.13
CA LYS A 22 4.25 -6.73 -13.35
C LYS A 22 4.89 -8.01 -13.90
N GLY A 23 5.89 -8.59 -13.24
CA GLY A 23 6.59 -9.80 -13.71
C GLY A 23 7.44 -9.57 -14.98
N LYS A 24 7.82 -8.33 -15.28
CA LYS A 24 8.57 -7.92 -16.47
C LYS A 24 10.06 -7.70 -16.20
N HIS A 25 10.57 -8.11 -15.04
CA HIS A 25 11.95 -7.85 -14.60
C HIS A 25 12.74 -9.14 -14.36
N GLU A 26 14.06 -9.09 -14.48
CA GLU A 26 14.90 -10.28 -14.21
C GLU A 26 14.80 -10.77 -12.77
N LYS A 27 14.61 -9.83 -11.82
CA LYS A 27 14.44 -10.10 -10.38
C LYS A 27 13.13 -10.84 -10.05
N ASN A 28 12.10 -10.74 -10.91
CA ASN A 28 10.83 -11.43 -10.72
C ASN A 28 10.03 -11.55 -12.04
N LYS A 29 9.69 -12.77 -12.42
CA LYS A 29 8.89 -13.07 -13.63
C LYS A 29 7.40 -13.29 -13.35
N MET A 30 6.99 -13.28 -12.08
CA MET A 30 5.60 -13.45 -11.68
C MET A 30 4.90 -12.10 -11.56
N ASP A 31 3.68 -11.99 -12.09
CA ASP A 31 2.85 -10.79 -11.88
C ASP A 31 2.27 -10.82 -10.45
N LEU A 32 2.82 -9.99 -9.57
CA LEU A 32 2.44 -9.97 -8.16
C LEU A 32 1.01 -9.45 -7.98
N ARG A 33 0.46 -8.69 -8.93
CA ARG A 33 -0.86 -8.06 -8.82
C ARG A 33 -2.01 -9.06 -8.78
N GLU A 34 -1.77 -10.29 -9.24
CA GLU A 34 -2.78 -11.33 -9.28
C GLU A 34 -2.97 -11.98 -7.91
N ASP A 35 -1.88 -12.27 -7.21
CA ASP A 35 -1.87 -13.14 -6.02
C ASP A 35 -1.51 -12.39 -4.72
N PHE A 36 -1.00 -11.16 -4.83
CA PHE A 36 -0.51 -10.39 -3.69
C PHE A 36 -1.40 -9.20 -3.37
N ILE A 37 -1.47 -8.89 -2.09
CA ILE A 37 -2.01 -7.65 -1.54
C ILE A 37 -0.87 -6.83 -0.94
N PHE A 38 -1.02 -5.52 -0.93
CA PHE A 38 0.07 -4.59 -0.67
C PHE A 38 -0.20 -3.73 0.56
N TRP A 39 0.86 -3.32 1.25
CA TRP A 39 0.78 -2.35 2.35
C TRP A 39 2.01 -1.46 2.36
N GLY A 40 1.80 -0.15 2.36
CA GLY A 40 2.86 0.83 2.26
C GLY A 40 3.03 1.66 3.52
N LEU A 41 4.28 1.84 3.94
CA LEU A 41 4.66 2.60 5.13
C LEU A 41 5.78 3.57 4.80
N SER A 42 5.67 4.79 5.31
CA SER A 42 6.67 5.85 5.09
C SER A 42 8.00 5.60 5.79
N ASN A 43 8.06 4.73 6.80
CA ASN A 43 9.29 4.41 7.51
C ASN A 43 9.50 2.89 7.56
N ILE A 44 10.66 2.43 7.11
CA ILE A 44 11.11 1.04 7.12
C ILE A 44 11.18 0.40 8.52
N GLU A 45 11.27 1.21 9.57
CA GLU A 45 11.22 0.76 10.97
C GLU A 45 9.82 0.29 11.39
N TYR A 46 8.78 0.66 10.64
CA TYR A 46 7.45 0.13 10.86
C TYR A 46 7.39 -1.33 10.39
N GLU A 47 7.14 -2.21 11.35
CA GLU A 47 6.90 -3.62 11.12
C GLU A 47 5.42 -3.91 10.87
N LEU A 48 5.11 -5.09 10.34
CA LEU A 48 3.75 -5.61 10.14
C LEU A 48 3.04 -5.93 11.47
N ILE A 49 2.92 -4.95 12.36
CA ILE A 49 2.23 -5.07 13.65
C ILE A 49 0.95 -4.22 13.58
N PRO A 50 -0.22 -4.76 13.95
CA PRO A 50 -1.45 -3.99 14.02
C PRO A 50 -1.33 -2.74 14.90
N SER A 51 -2.06 -1.68 14.57
CA SER A 51 -1.95 -0.38 15.25
C SER A 51 -2.25 -0.46 16.76
N ALA A 52 -3.18 -1.31 17.18
CA ALA A 52 -3.47 -1.53 18.60
C ALA A 52 -2.33 -2.19 19.39
N LEU A 53 -1.43 -2.90 18.70
CA LEU A 53 -0.39 -3.73 19.32
C LEU A 53 0.99 -3.08 19.31
N ARG A 54 1.14 -1.90 18.73
CA ARG A 54 2.43 -1.19 18.66
C ARG A 54 2.71 -0.50 19.99
N ARG A 55 3.50 -1.11 20.88
CA ARG A 55 3.93 -0.51 22.16
C ARG A 55 5.22 0.29 22.00
N ASN A 56 5.34 1.41 22.71
CA ASN A 56 6.58 2.19 22.82
C ASN A 56 7.22 2.57 21.46
N LYS A 57 6.45 2.64 20.38
CA LYS A 57 6.94 3.07 19.04
C LYS A 57 6.71 4.58 18.91
N LEU A 58 7.77 5.31 18.52
CA LEU A 58 7.77 6.77 18.36
C LEU A 58 6.56 7.23 17.54
N ASN A 59 5.85 8.24 18.02
CA ASN A 59 4.78 8.99 17.32
C ASN A 59 3.47 8.24 17.02
N GLN A 60 3.06 7.27 17.84
CA GLN A 60 1.74 6.64 17.73
C GLN A 60 0.96 6.75 19.05
N LEU A 61 -0.36 7.00 18.93
CA LEU A 61 -1.28 6.99 20.07
C LEU A 61 -1.32 5.58 20.64
N GLU A 62 -0.79 5.41 21.85
CA GLU A 62 -0.94 4.14 22.55
C GLU A 62 -2.40 3.93 22.92
N ILE A 63 -2.88 2.70 22.79
CA ILE A 63 -4.27 2.36 23.11
C ILE A 63 -4.66 2.77 24.55
N ASN A 64 -3.69 2.76 25.47
CA ASN A 64 -3.82 3.19 26.86
C ASN A 64 -4.17 4.67 27.02
N GLU A 65 -3.73 5.52 26.10
CA GLU A 65 -4.01 6.95 26.12
C GLU A 65 -5.45 7.26 25.69
N LEU A 66 -6.08 6.33 24.98
CA LEU A 66 -7.45 6.45 24.49
C LEU A 66 -8.50 5.93 25.51
N ILE A 67 -8.04 5.41 26.65
CA ILE A 67 -8.89 4.89 27.73
C ILE A 67 -8.97 5.91 28.87
N GLU A 68 -10.22 6.15 29.29
CA GLU A 68 -10.56 7.02 30.42
C GLU A 68 -9.86 6.54 31.71
N SER A 69 -9.32 7.49 32.47
CA SER A 69 -8.50 7.19 33.65
C SER A 69 -9.25 6.50 34.79
N ASP A 70 -10.56 6.69 34.84
CA ASP A 70 -11.47 6.12 35.84
C ASP A 70 -12.18 4.85 35.33
N HIS A 71 -11.90 4.40 34.10
CA HIS A 71 -12.43 3.15 33.60
C HIS A 71 -11.79 1.95 34.31
N ILE A 72 -12.62 1.02 34.76
CA ILE A 72 -12.22 -0.21 35.43
C ILE A 72 -12.58 -1.38 34.51
N PHE A 73 -11.57 -2.12 34.08
CA PHE A 73 -11.73 -3.35 33.33
C PHE A 73 -12.12 -4.50 34.27
N LYS A 74 -13.04 -5.34 33.81
CA LYS A 74 -13.45 -6.57 34.48
C LYS A 74 -12.77 -7.74 33.79
N VAL A 75 -11.79 -8.35 34.44
CA VAL A 75 -10.98 -9.43 33.84
C VAL A 75 -11.30 -10.75 34.53
N SER A 76 -11.50 -11.80 33.73
CA SER A 76 -11.70 -13.18 34.21
C SER A 76 -10.35 -13.82 34.50
N ILE A 77 -10.20 -14.46 35.66
CA ILE A 77 -8.97 -15.17 36.06
C ILE A 77 -9.33 -16.51 36.71
N ASP A 78 -8.38 -17.45 36.75
CA ASP A 78 -8.57 -18.74 37.42
C ASP A 78 -8.81 -18.55 38.93
N GLU A 79 -9.79 -19.27 39.48
CA GLU A 79 -10.17 -19.16 40.89
C GLU A 79 -9.05 -19.63 41.83
N ASN A 80 -8.20 -20.58 41.40
CA ASN A 80 -7.05 -21.02 42.20
C ASN A 80 -5.97 -19.94 42.24
N ASP A 81 -5.75 -19.24 41.13
CA ASP A 81 -4.86 -18.07 41.11
C ASP A 81 -5.42 -16.99 42.04
N ALA A 82 -6.71 -16.66 41.95
CA ALA A 82 -7.34 -15.69 42.85
C ALA A 82 -7.18 -16.07 44.34
N LYS A 83 -7.34 -17.36 44.68
CA LYS A 83 -7.12 -17.87 46.04
C LYS A 83 -5.65 -17.81 46.45
N MET A 84 -4.74 -18.19 45.55
CA MET A 84 -3.29 -18.18 45.79
C MET A 84 -2.77 -16.76 46.08
N PHE A 85 -3.29 -15.78 45.36
CA PHE A 85 -2.92 -14.37 45.49
C PHE A 85 -3.83 -13.59 46.44
N ASN A 86 -4.78 -14.26 47.10
CA ASN A 86 -5.73 -13.69 48.07
C ASN A 86 -6.46 -12.43 47.53
N LEU A 87 -7.00 -12.54 46.31
CA LEU A 87 -7.69 -11.46 45.63
C LEU A 87 -9.17 -11.38 46.04
N GLU A 88 -9.67 -10.17 46.24
CA GLU A 88 -11.09 -9.86 46.31
C GLU A 88 -11.68 -9.85 44.88
N TYR A 89 -12.73 -10.65 44.67
CA TYR A 89 -13.42 -10.73 43.39
C TYR A 89 -14.93 -10.51 43.56
N SER A 90 -15.51 -9.92 42.52
CA SER A 90 -16.90 -9.44 42.56
C SER A 90 -17.92 -10.55 42.31
N GLU A 91 -17.56 -11.52 41.47
CA GLU A 91 -18.44 -12.61 41.02
C GLU A 91 -17.61 -13.87 40.74
N SER A 92 -18.16 -15.04 41.07
CA SER A 92 -17.65 -16.34 40.62
C SER A 92 -18.51 -16.80 39.45
N ILE A 93 -17.86 -17.16 38.35
CA ILE A 93 -18.50 -17.66 37.14
C ILE A 93 -18.51 -19.20 37.20
N ASN A 94 -19.52 -19.85 36.62
CA ASN A 94 -19.45 -21.29 36.36
C ASN A 94 -18.18 -21.58 35.54
N ASP A 95 -17.46 -22.66 35.88
CA ASP A 95 -16.19 -23.13 35.30
C ASP A 95 -14.88 -22.73 36.03
N GLY A 96 -14.96 -22.25 37.27
CA GLY A 96 -13.75 -22.05 38.11
C GLY A 96 -12.98 -20.77 37.78
N GLU A 97 -13.65 -19.78 37.20
CA GLU A 97 -13.13 -18.44 36.98
C GLU A 97 -13.79 -17.41 37.90
N VAL A 98 -13.07 -16.34 38.21
CA VAL A 98 -13.56 -15.19 38.99
C VAL A 98 -13.26 -13.87 38.30
N ILE A 99 -14.08 -12.85 38.59
CA ILE A 99 -13.94 -11.51 37.99
C ILE A 99 -13.27 -10.54 38.96
N ILE A 100 -12.13 -10.00 38.55
CA ILE A 100 -11.41 -8.93 39.24
C ILE A 100 -11.49 -7.60 38.49
N GLY A 101 -11.34 -6.49 39.23
CA GLY A 101 -11.32 -5.14 38.68
C GLY A 101 -9.89 -4.60 38.57
N VAL A 102 -9.49 -4.16 37.38
CA VAL A 102 -8.18 -3.55 37.13
C VAL A 102 -8.27 -2.22 36.39
N ASP A 103 -7.29 -1.35 36.61
CA ASP A 103 -7.15 -0.12 35.82
C ASP A 103 -6.61 -0.41 34.40
N LYS A 104 -6.47 0.64 33.59
CA LYS A 104 -5.96 0.53 32.22
C LYS A 104 -4.51 0.05 32.09
N TYR A 105 -3.76 -0.02 33.17
CA TYR A 105 -2.40 -0.56 33.24
C TYR A 105 -2.36 -1.97 33.85
N GLY A 106 -3.51 -2.54 34.22
CA GLY A 106 -3.61 -3.87 34.81
C GLY A 106 -3.40 -3.90 36.32
N ASN A 107 -3.33 -2.73 36.98
CA ASN A 107 -3.20 -2.68 38.43
C ASN A 107 -4.55 -2.99 39.09
N LEU A 108 -4.52 -3.81 40.12
CA LEU A 108 -5.69 -4.17 40.92
C LEU A 108 -6.27 -2.95 41.63
N ILE A 109 -7.59 -2.77 41.55
CA ILE A 109 -8.28 -1.64 42.18
C ILE A 109 -8.47 -1.85 43.68
N HIS A 110 -8.82 -3.07 44.10
CA HIS A 110 -9.14 -3.39 45.50
C HIS A 110 -7.96 -4.04 46.25
N ASP A 111 -7.07 -4.74 45.54
CA ASP A 111 -5.97 -5.52 46.11
C ASP A 111 -4.59 -4.99 45.70
N VAL A 112 -4.37 -3.68 45.84
CA VAL A 112 -3.15 -2.96 45.39
C VAL A 112 -1.84 -3.54 45.99
N LYS A 113 -1.92 -4.34 47.06
CA LYS A 113 -0.75 -4.99 47.71
C LYS A 113 -0.44 -6.39 47.15
N SER A 114 -1.30 -6.95 46.31
CA SER A 114 -1.04 -8.24 45.68
C SER A 114 -0.03 -8.10 44.56
N ASP A 115 0.85 -9.10 44.42
CA ASP A 115 1.82 -9.19 43.32
C ASP A 115 1.21 -9.81 42.05
N TYR A 116 -0.09 -10.12 42.06
CA TYR A 116 -0.78 -10.66 40.89
C TYR A 116 -0.77 -9.65 39.74
N LYS A 117 -0.43 -10.13 38.54
CA LYS A 117 -0.46 -9.35 37.31
C LYS A 117 -1.39 -10.01 36.33
N VAL A 118 -2.38 -9.25 35.88
CA VAL A 118 -3.22 -9.64 34.74
C VAL A 118 -2.32 -9.90 33.55
N LEU A 119 -2.62 -10.99 32.84
CA LEU A 119 -1.92 -11.30 31.61
C LEU A 119 -2.16 -10.15 30.63
N GLU A 120 -1.07 -9.57 30.13
CA GLU A 120 -1.13 -8.42 29.23
C GLU A 120 -1.95 -8.73 27.95
N CYS A 121 -2.12 -10.01 27.60
CA CYS A 121 -3.06 -10.46 26.59
C CYS A 121 -4.48 -10.00 26.78
N ASP A 122 -4.98 -10.33 27.97
CA ASP A 122 -6.37 -10.18 28.31
C ASP A 122 -6.65 -8.71 28.47
N LEU A 123 -5.72 -8.01 29.12
CA LEU A 123 -5.78 -6.57 29.24
C LEU A 123 -5.77 -5.86 27.87
N GLN A 124 -4.85 -6.19 26.96
CA GLN A 124 -4.81 -5.59 25.63
C GLN A 124 -6.13 -5.80 24.86
N ARG A 125 -6.70 -7.00 24.97
CA ARG A 125 -8.00 -7.34 24.40
C ARG A 125 -9.13 -6.50 25.01
N GLU A 126 -9.16 -6.32 26.33
CA GLU A 126 -10.15 -5.45 26.99
C GLU A 126 -10.08 -4.01 26.46
N ARG A 127 -8.86 -3.50 26.30
CA ARG A 127 -8.62 -2.14 25.80
C ARG A 127 -9.18 -1.94 24.39
N GLU A 128 -8.93 -2.91 23.50
CA GLU A 128 -9.47 -2.91 22.14
C GLU A 128 -11.00 -3.00 22.12
N ASN A 129 -11.58 -3.89 22.92
CA ASN A 129 -13.02 -4.05 23.05
C ASN A 129 -13.69 -2.76 23.54
N TYR A 130 -13.12 -2.10 24.56
CA TYR A 130 -13.60 -0.82 25.06
C TYR A 130 -13.62 0.24 23.96
N LEU A 131 -12.53 0.40 23.22
CA LEU A 131 -12.45 1.40 22.15
C LEU A 131 -13.40 1.10 21.00
N LEU A 132 -13.51 -0.17 20.59
CA LEU A 132 -14.40 -0.58 19.51
C LEU A 132 -15.87 -0.32 19.86
N LEU A 133 -16.30 -0.71 21.07
CA LEU A 133 -17.66 -0.45 21.53
C LEU A 133 -17.93 1.06 21.73
N LYS A 134 -16.93 1.82 22.17
CA LYS A 134 -17.02 3.28 22.29
C LYS A 134 -17.17 3.95 20.92
N PHE A 135 -16.39 3.53 19.93
CA PHE A 135 -16.53 3.96 18.54
C PHE A 135 -17.93 3.65 18.02
N PHE A 136 -18.38 2.41 18.18
CA PHE A 136 -19.69 1.96 17.74
C PHE A 136 -20.81 2.80 18.35
N ASN A 137 -20.80 3.02 19.67
CA ASN A 137 -21.75 3.89 20.39
C ASN A 137 -21.75 5.33 19.85
N CYS A 138 -20.56 5.91 19.61
CA CYS A 138 -20.43 7.27 19.09
C CYS A 138 -20.94 7.39 17.64
N ALA A 139 -20.61 6.43 16.79
CA ALA A 139 -21.04 6.40 15.40
C ALA A 139 -22.57 6.24 15.28
N ASP A 140 -23.16 5.31 16.05
CA ASP A 140 -24.61 5.08 16.08
C ASP A 140 -25.37 6.32 16.57
N LYS A 141 -24.91 6.96 17.67
CA LYS A 141 -25.49 8.23 18.16
C LYS A 141 -25.34 9.40 17.19
N SER A 142 -24.31 9.37 16.35
CA SER A 142 -24.09 10.37 15.31
C SER A 142 -24.94 10.13 14.06
N GLY A 143 -25.74 9.06 14.03
CA GLY A 143 -26.56 8.67 12.88
C GLY A 143 -25.75 8.11 11.71
N LEU A 144 -24.50 7.72 11.95
CA LEU A 144 -23.69 7.04 10.94
C LEU A 144 -24.15 5.59 10.82
N LYS A 145 -24.21 5.09 9.59
CA LYS A 145 -24.55 3.69 9.35
C LYS A 145 -23.38 2.82 9.83
N VAL A 146 -23.61 2.06 10.90
CA VAL A 146 -22.73 0.96 11.32
C VAL A 146 -23.52 -0.33 11.21
N LYS A 147 -22.91 -1.37 10.64
CA LYS A 147 -23.56 -2.68 10.60
C LYS A 147 -23.53 -3.29 11.99
N SER A 148 -24.68 -3.74 12.43
CA SER A 148 -24.82 -4.44 13.70
C SER A 148 -26.12 -5.22 13.67
N GLU A 149 -26.03 -6.53 13.54
CA GLU A 149 -27.08 -7.43 13.98
C GLU A 149 -27.16 -7.43 15.51
N GLY A 150 -28.27 -7.96 16.05
CA GLY A 150 -28.80 -7.61 17.37
C GLY A 150 -27.83 -7.67 18.56
N PHE A 151 -26.85 -8.59 18.58
CA PHE A 151 -25.99 -8.81 19.75
C PHE A 151 -25.04 -7.64 20.02
N LEU A 152 -24.43 -7.03 18.98
CA LEU A 152 -23.55 -5.87 19.12
C LEU A 152 -24.29 -4.69 19.75
N ARG A 153 -25.57 -4.54 19.43
CA ARG A 153 -26.42 -3.50 20.02
C ARG A 153 -26.68 -3.72 21.51
N GLU A 154 -26.76 -4.98 21.95
CA GLU A 154 -26.90 -5.31 23.38
C GLU A 154 -25.62 -4.98 24.18
N LEU A 155 -24.45 -4.96 23.52
CA LEU A 155 -23.14 -4.74 24.13
C LEU A 155 -22.73 -3.26 24.22
N ILE A 156 -23.45 -2.33 23.57
CA ILE A 156 -23.11 -0.89 23.53
C ILE A 156 -22.86 -0.27 24.91
N HIS A 157 -23.61 -0.75 25.91
CA HIS A 157 -23.56 -0.25 27.29
C HIS A 157 -22.91 -1.24 28.25
N ASN A 158 -22.53 -2.42 27.76
CA ASN A 158 -21.88 -3.46 28.52
C ASN A 158 -20.56 -3.81 27.85
N TYR A 159 -19.50 -3.11 28.27
CA TYR A 159 -18.12 -3.30 27.82
C TYR A 159 -17.50 -4.64 28.30
N SER A 160 -18.32 -5.67 28.49
CA SER A 160 -17.90 -7.00 28.96
C SER A 160 -17.36 -7.83 27.79
N SER A 161 -16.08 -8.21 27.87
CA SER A 161 -15.34 -8.91 26.82
C SER A 161 -15.76 -10.34 26.52
N LYS A 162 -16.29 -11.08 27.50
CA LYS A 162 -16.55 -12.53 27.34
C LYS A 162 -17.50 -12.85 26.18
N ARG A 163 -18.47 -11.99 25.90
CA ARG A 163 -19.35 -12.12 24.71
C ARG A 163 -18.64 -11.70 23.42
N LEU A 164 -17.82 -10.66 23.43
CA LEU A 164 -17.07 -10.27 22.23
C LEU A 164 -16.08 -11.35 21.83
N GLU A 165 -15.48 -12.09 22.77
CA GLU A 165 -14.59 -13.22 22.49
C GLU A 165 -15.28 -14.39 21.78
N GLU A 166 -16.53 -14.70 22.10
CA GLU A 166 -17.25 -15.76 21.38
C GLU A 166 -17.52 -15.40 19.92
N TYR A 167 -17.62 -14.09 19.64
CA TYR A 167 -18.12 -13.55 18.38
C TYR A 167 -17.10 -12.69 17.64
N TRP A 168 -15.83 -12.62 18.04
CA TRP A 168 -14.92 -11.58 17.53
C TRP A 168 -14.60 -11.71 16.02
N LEU A 169 -14.82 -12.90 15.44
CA LEU A 169 -14.77 -13.18 14.00
C LEU A 169 -16.11 -12.95 13.29
N ASP A 170 -17.15 -12.56 14.01
CA ASP A 170 -18.44 -12.23 13.42
C ASP A 170 -18.28 -11.07 12.46
N PHE A 171 -18.95 -11.21 11.33
CA PHE A 171 -18.90 -10.27 10.22
C PHE A 171 -19.13 -8.82 10.64
N ASP A 172 -20.08 -8.57 11.54
CA ASP A 172 -20.40 -7.21 12.00
C ASP A 172 -19.29 -6.59 12.87
N ILE A 173 -18.59 -7.41 13.66
CA ILE A 173 -17.44 -6.95 14.45
C ILE A 173 -16.30 -6.61 13.51
N LEU A 174 -15.99 -7.49 12.56
CA LEU A 174 -14.95 -7.25 11.56
C LEU A 174 -15.24 -6.00 10.73
N GLU A 175 -16.49 -5.78 10.32
CA GLU A 175 -16.90 -4.58 9.60
C GLU A 175 -16.72 -3.31 10.45
N THR A 176 -17.08 -3.38 11.74
CA THR A 176 -16.90 -2.26 12.66
C THR A 176 -15.42 -1.96 12.89
N ILE A 177 -14.58 -2.99 13.02
CA ILE A 177 -13.12 -2.83 13.14
C ILE A 177 -12.55 -2.20 11.86
N SER A 178 -12.96 -2.66 10.68
CA SER A 178 -12.55 -2.08 9.40
C SER A 178 -12.86 -0.59 9.31
N LEU A 179 -14.05 -0.17 9.76
CA LEU A 179 -14.42 1.24 9.82
C LEU A 179 -13.57 2.01 10.84
N ALA A 180 -13.40 1.48 12.05
CA ALA A 180 -12.62 2.12 13.11
C ALA A 180 -11.16 2.35 12.67
N GLN A 181 -10.51 1.32 12.13
CA GLN A 181 -9.16 1.37 11.60
C GLN A 181 -9.03 2.41 10.49
N HIS A 182 -9.96 2.40 9.54
CA HIS A 182 -9.96 3.33 8.40
C HIS A 182 -10.03 4.80 8.82
N TYR A 183 -10.76 5.11 9.89
CA TYR A 183 -10.86 6.46 10.45
C TYR A 183 -9.80 6.76 11.53
N GLY A 184 -8.81 5.89 11.70
CA GLY A 184 -7.61 6.16 12.50
C GLY A 184 -7.67 5.72 13.97
N LEU A 185 -8.66 4.91 14.37
CA LEU A 185 -8.63 4.27 15.68
C LEU A 185 -7.65 3.08 15.65
N PRO A 186 -6.85 2.87 16.70
CA PRO A 186 -6.02 1.67 16.80
C PRO A 186 -6.87 0.39 16.88
N THR A 187 -6.53 -0.61 16.07
CA THR A 187 -7.20 -1.91 16.04
C THR A 187 -6.21 -3.07 15.84
N LYS A 188 -6.64 -4.31 16.11
CA LYS A 188 -5.90 -5.53 15.74
C LYS A 188 -5.87 -5.85 14.24
N ALA A 189 -6.50 -5.06 13.39
CA ALA A 189 -6.47 -5.27 11.95
C ALA A 189 -5.18 -4.69 11.33
N LEU A 190 -4.66 -5.39 10.32
CA LEU A 190 -3.79 -4.78 9.32
C LEU A 190 -4.60 -4.53 8.06
N ASP A 191 -4.51 -3.32 7.54
CA ASP A 191 -5.13 -2.90 6.30
C ASP A 191 -4.20 -3.17 5.12
N TRP A 192 -4.73 -3.71 4.03
CA TRP A 192 -4.00 -4.01 2.80
C TRP A 192 -4.79 -3.51 1.60
N SER A 193 -4.14 -3.31 0.46
CA SER A 193 -4.78 -2.93 -0.80
C SER A 193 -4.51 -3.97 -1.88
N TYR A 194 -5.51 -4.28 -2.71
CA TYR A 194 -5.31 -5.02 -3.96
C TYR A 194 -4.51 -4.22 -5.00
N ASP A 195 -4.53 -2.89 -4.89
CA ASP A 195 -3.81 -1.99 -5.77
C ASP A 195 -2.49 -1.55 -5.11
N TYR A 196 -1.37 -1.98 -5.69
CA TYR A 196 -0.04 -1.64 -5.19
C TYR A 196 0.24 -0.14 -5.22
N LYS A 197 -0.38 0.62 -6.13
CA LYS A 197 -0.15 2.07 -6.27
C LYS A 197 -0.81 2.84 -5.14
N VAL A 198 -1.98 2.40 -4.68
CA VAL A 198 -2.62 2.90 -3.45
C VAL A 198 -1.67 2.72 -2.26
N SER A 199 -1.09 1.53 -2.10
CA SER A 199 -0.13 1.27 -1.02
C SER A 199 1.14 2.10 -1.17
N LEU A 200 1.67 2.18 -2.39
CA LEU A 200 2.87 2.94 -2.70
C LEU A 200 2.69 4.42 -2.36
N TYR A 201 1.51 5.01 -2.61
CA TYR A 201 1.18 6.36 -2.16
C TYR A 201 1.38 6.54 -0.66
N PHE A 202 0.86 5.63 0.17
CA PHE A 202 1.06 5.69 1.63
C PHE A 202 2.53 5.50 2.05
N ALA A 203 3.32 4.80 1.24
CA ALA A 203 4.76 4.62 1.50
C ALA A 203 5.62 5.86 1.18
N VAL A 204 5.10 6.82 0.41
CA VAL A 204 5.89 7.98 -0.07
C VAL A 204 5.26 9.35 0.21
N LYS A 205 3.99 9.43 0.63
CA LYS A 205 3.30 10.70 0.88
C LYS A 205 3.95 11.58 1.96
N ASP A 206 4.77 10.99 2.83
CA ASP A 206 5.48 11.68 3.92
C ASP A 206 6.49 12.72 3.43
N VAL A 207 6.87 12.65 2.15
CA VAL A 207 7.66 13.68 1.44
C VAL A 207 7.02 15.06 1.57
N ILE A 208 5.69 15.15 1.60
CA ILE A 208 4.96 16.42 1.70
C ILE A 208 4.73 16.84 3.16
N GLU A 209 4.74 15.87 4.09
CA GLU A 209 4.40 16.06 5.50
C GLU A 209 5.63 16.37 6.39
N SER A 210 6.84 15.94 6.00
CA SER A 210 8.02 16.00 6.88
C SER A 210 9.34 16.26 6.15
N ASN A 211 10.25 17.02 6.78
CA ASN A 211 11.66 17.17 6.34
C ASN A 211 12.55 15.97 6.72
N LEU A 212 11.98 14.91 7.30
CA LEU A 212 12.69 13.71 7.77
C LEU A 212 12.28 12.53 6.90
N SER A 213 12.74 12.47 5.65
CA SER A 213 12.47 11.30 4.80
C SER A 213 13.38 10.15 5.24
N SER A 214 12.85 9.21 6.03
CA SER A 214 13.43 7.88 6.14
C SER A 214 13.06 7.04 4.92
N ASP A 215 13.72 5.90 4.74
CA ASP A 215 13.35 4.97 3.68
C ASP A 215 11.93 4.45 3.91
N GLY A 216 11.16 4.39 2.84
CA GLY A 216 9.83 3.79 2.84
C GLY A 216 9.90 2.29 2.64
N VAL A 217 8.78 1.61 2.88
CA VAL A 217 8.65 0.19 2.60
C VAL A 217 7.29 -0.11 1.98
N LEU A 218 7.29 -0.90 0.91
CA LEU A 218 6.10 -1.51 0.34
C LEU A 218 6.18 -3.02 0.58
N TRP A 219 5.28 -3.53 1.42
CA TRP A 219 5.09 -4.95 1.64
C TRP A 219 4.12 -5.52 0.60
N ALA A 220 4.34 -6.77 0.20
CA ALA A 220 3.37 -7.55 -0.54
C ALA A 220 3.20 -8.92 0.15
N LEU A 221 1.97 -9.34 0.42
CA LEU A 221 1.63 -10.64 0.99
C LEU A 221 0.90 -11.49 -0.06
N ASN A 222 1.37 -12.70 -0.31
CA ASN A 222 0.66 -13.69 -1.11
C ASN A 222 -0.54 -14.24 -0.33
N TYR A 223 -1.63 -13.50 -0.35
CA TYR A 223 -2.81 -13.83 0.44
C TYR A 223 -3.54 -15.06 -0.10
N LYS A 224 -3.40 -15.39 -1.40
CA LYS A 224 -4.04 -16.57 -2.00
C LYS A 224 -3.51 -17.89 -1.44
N LEU A 225 -2.22 -17.94 -1.08
CA LEU A 225 -1.65 -19.11 -0.38
C LEU A 225 -2.29 -19.34 1.00
N ILE A 226 -2.99 -18.37 1.56
CA ILE A 226 -3.65 -18.49 2.86
C ILE A 226 -5.15 -18.68 2.64
N GLU A 227 -5.76 -17.82 1.82
CA GLU A 227 -7.18 -17.83 1.52
C GLU A 227 -7.68 -19.16 0.94
N ASN A 228 -6.94 -19.77 0.02
CA ASN A 228 -7.36 -21.01 -0.64
C ASN A 228 -7.51 -22.18 0.35
N HIS A 229 -6.96 -22.06 1.56
CA HIS A 229 -6.94 -23.11 2.57
C HIS A 229 -7.82 -22.82 3.79
N ASN A 230 -8.38 -21.62 3.92
CA ASN A 230 -9.28 -21.27 5.03
C ASN A 230 -10.57 -22.13 5.07
N PHE A 231 -10.88 -22.87 4.00
CA PHE A 231 -12.03 -23.79 3.93
C PHE A 231 -11.67 -25.26 4.19
N ASN A 232 -10.39 -25.59 4.42
CA ASN A 232 -9.97 -26.94 4.73
C ASN A 232 -9.63 -27.05 6.23
N GLU A 233 -10.44 -27.82 6.96
CA GLU A 233 -10.25 -28.07 8.41
C GLU A 233 -8.90 -28.74 8.75
N GLU A 234 -8.14 -29.20 7.75
CA GLU A 234 -6.81 -29.80 7.88
C GLU A 234 -5.65 -28.79 7.86
N TYR A 235 -5.90 -27.53 7.48
CA TYR A 235 -4.88 -26.47 7.38
C TYR A 235 -5.23 -25.32 8.32
N TYR A 236 -4.25 -24.84 9.09
CA TYR A 236 -4.48 -23.71 9.98
C TYR A 236 -3.32 -22.74 9.95
N VAL A 237 -3.57 -21.61 9.32
CA VAL A 237 -2.80 -20.40 9.50
C VAL A 237 -3.67 -19.49 10.34
N ASN A 238 -3.12 -18.92 11.41
CA ASN A 238 -3.82 -18.04 12.35
C ASN A 238 -4.06 -16.65 11.74
N LEU A 239 -4.63 -16.59 10.52
CA LEU A 239 -4.84 -15.36 9.76
C LEU A 239 -6.18 -15.38 9.02
N HIS A 240 -7.13 -14.62 9.55
CA HIS A 240 -8.41 -14.38 8.90
C HIS A 240 -8.31 -13.20 7.93
N ILE A 241 -8.94 -13.33 6.77
CA ILE A 241 -8.98 -12.31 5.71
C ILE A 241 -10.42 -11.80 5.58
N HIS A 242 -10.65 -10.53 5.89
CA HIS A 242 -11.96 -9.87 5.77
C HIS A 242 -11.99 -8.91 4.58
N ARG A 243 -13.10 -8.95 3.83
CA ARG A 243 -13.38 -7.99 2.76
C ARG A 243 -14.58 -7.13 3.18
N PRO A 244 -14.39 -5.83 3.41
CA PRO A 244 -15.47 -4.96 3.84
C PRO A 244 -16.45 -4.68 2.70
N GLU A 245 -17.66 -4.19 3.02
CA GLU A 245 -18.61 -3.75 1.99
C GLU A 245 -18.21 -2.41 1.35
N TYR A 246 -17.60 -2.49 0.16
CA TYR A 246 -17.16 -1.30 -0.60
C TYR A 246 -18.28 -0.34 -1.00
N ASN A 247 -19.49 -0.84 -1.25
CA ASN A 247 -20.60 -0.03 -1.74
C ASN A 247 -21.12 0.99 -0.71
N THR A 248 -20.90 0.74 0.57
CA THR A 248 -21.38 1.61 1.66
C THR A 248 -20.36 2.66 2.07
N ASN A 249 -19.08 2.48 1.70
CA ASN A 249 -17.99 3.38 2.07
C ASN A 249 -17.12 3.71 0.85
N PRO A 250 -17.32 4.90 0.23
CA PRO A 250 -16.55 5.34 -0.93
C PRO A 250 -15.04 5.33 -0.73
N ASN A 251 -14.55 5.63 0.48
CA ASN A 251 -13.12 5.64 0.78
C ASN A 251 -12.53 4.23 0.78
N LEU A 252 -13.22 3.26 1.41
CA LEU A 252 -12.79 1.85 1.36
C LEU A 252 -12.79 1.31 -0.08
N ASN A 253 -13.75 1.73 -0.90
CA ASN A 253 -13.78 1.37 -2.33
C ASN A 253 -12.61 1.99 -3.12
N ALA A 254 -12.31 3.27 -2.89
CA ALA A 254 -11.21 3.97 -3.55
C ALA A 254 -9.86 3.34 -3.22
N GLN A 255 -9.66 2.94 -1.96
CA GLN A 255 -8.43 2.33 -1.48
C GLN A 255 -8.31 0.84 -1.83
N LYS A 256 -9.34 0.21 -2.41
CA LYS A 256 -9.36 -1.24 -2.74
C LYS A 256 -8.92 -2.12 -1.56
N GLY A 257 -9.38 -1.73 -0.37
CA GLY A 257 -8.84 -2.24 0.89
C GLY A 257 -9.42 -3.57 1.33
N LEU A 258 -8.60 -4.42 1.94
CA LEU A 258 -9.03 -5.58 2.72
C LEU A 258 -8.28 -5.60 4.05
N PHE A 259 -8.69 -6.47 4.96
CA PHE A 259 -8.12 -6.52 6.29
C PHE A 259 -7.70 -7.94 6.67
N THR A 260 -6.55 -8.05 7.33
CA THR A 260 -6.11 -9.31 7.94
C THR A 260 -6.16 -9.24 9.45
N PHE A 261 -6.63 -10.31 10.09
CA PHE A 261 -6.79 -10.43 11.54
C PHE A 261 -6.12 -11.71 12.01
N LEU A 262 -5.44 -11.66 13.16
CA LEU A 262 -4.97 -12.87 13.81
C LEU A 262 -6.12 -13.54 14.58
N GLU A 263 -6.33 -14.85 14.39
CA GLU A 263 -7.41 -15.59 15.06
C GLU A 263 -7.25 -15.71 16.58
N ARG A 264 -6.02 -15.86 17.00
CA ARG A 264 -5.66 -15.97 18.40
C ARG A 264 -4.56 -14.98 18.65
N TYR A 265 -4.67 -14.29 19.78
CA TYR A 265 -3.53 -13.58 20.32
C TYR A 265 -2.43 -14.60 20.63
N VAL A 266 -1.41 -14.62 19.78
CA VAL A 266 -0.14 -15.26 20.11
C VAL A 266 0.43 -14.36 21.20
N GLY A 267 0.78 -14.90 22.38
CA GLY A 267 1.26 -14.13 23.55
C GLY A 267 2.53 -13.27 23.33
N ASP A 268 2.93 -13.08 22.07
CA ASP A 268 4.04 -12.33 21.51
C ASP A 268 3.49 -11.08 20.78
N TYR A 269 2.94 -10.13 21.54
CA TYR A 269 2.22 -8.93 21.05
C TYR A 269 3.01 -8.03 20.11
N ASP A 270 4.33 -7.98 20.31
CA ASP A 270 5.23 -7.14 19.52
C ASP A 270 5.79 -7.90 18.31
N LYS A 271 5.26 -9.09 18.01
CA LYS A 271 5.76 -9.91 16.90
C LYS A 271 5.11 -9.50 15.58
N PRO A 272 5.90 -9.12 14.57
CA PRO A 272 5.39 -8.80 13.24
C PRO A 272 4.68 -9.98 12.58
N LEU A 273 3.62 -9.71 11.81
CA LEU A 273 2.83 -10.71 11.10
C LEU A 273 3.71 -11.67 10.28
N ASN A 274 4.70 -11.16 9.54
CA ASN A 274 5.61 -12.00 8.75
C ASN A 274 6.34 -13.06 9.59
N LYS A 275 6.71 -12.73 10.85
CA LYS A 275 7.33 -13.69 11.77
C LYS A 275 6.31 -14.67 12.33
N ILE A 276 5.09 -14.22 12.64
CA ILE A 276 4.00 -15.09 13.10
C ILE A 276 3.71 -16.17 12.04
N ILE A 277 3.50 -15.74 10.79
CA ILE A 277 3.23 -16.65 9.67
C ILE A 277 4.42 -17.58 9.40
N SER A 278 5.66 -17.06 9.41
CA SER A 278 6.85 -17.89 9.25
C SER A 278 7.00 -18.96 10.33
N ASP A 279 6.70 -18.62 11.57
CA ASP A 279 6.78 -19.56 12.69
C ASP A 279 5.68 -20.61 12.60
N GLU A 280 4.46 -20.21 12.24
CA GLU A 280 3.35 -21.15 12.05
C GLU A 280 3.62 -22.16 10.94
N LEU A 281 4.19 -21.71 9.82
CA LEU A 281 4.62 -22.58 8.73
C LEU A 281 5.86 -23.42 9.07
N ASN A 282 6.59 -23.11 10.14
CA ASN A 282 7.76 -23.88 10.57
C ASN A 282 7.50 -24.81 11.77
N LYS A 283 6.35 -24.70 12.44
CA LYS A 283 5.98 -25.57 13.58
C LYS A 283 5.90 -27.03 13.12
N THR A 284 6.66 -27.90 13.77
CA THR A 284 6.50 -29.36 13.65
C THR A 284 5.50 -29.88 14.67
N LEU A 285 4.87 -31.02 14.37
CA LEU A 285 3.83 -31.67 15.19
C LEU A 285 4.17 -31.81 16.69
N ASP A 286 5.46 -31.98 17.01
CA ASP A 286 5.93 -32.24 18.38
C ASP A 286 6.07 -30.99 19.27
N GLN A 287 5.84 -29.78 18.74
CA GLN A 287 6.07 -28.50 19.46
C GLN A 287 4.77 -27.78 19.88
N MET A 288 3.61 -28.42 19.76
CA MET A 288 2.32 -27.81 20.11
C MET A 288 2.00 -27.97 21.61
N PRO A 289 1.57 -26.90 22.32
CA PRO A 289 1.16 -26.99 23.72
C PRO A 289 0.01 -27.97 23.94
N TRP A 290 0.08 -28.74 25.03
CA TRP A 290 -0.85 -29.85 25.36
C TRP A 290 -2.33 -29.42 25.50
N ASP A 291 -2.63 -28.16 25.82
CA ASP A 291 -4.01 -27.69 26.00
C ASP A 291 -4.81 -27.62 24.67
N ASN A 292 -4.17 -27.84 23.51
CA ASN A 292 -4.82 -27.93 22.20
C ASN A 292 -5.30 -29.35 21.81
N LEU A 293 -5.19 -30.34 22.70
CA LEU A 293 -5.45 -31.75 22.34
C LEU A 293 -6.93 -32.12 22.12
N TYR A 294 -7.89 -31.31 22.57
CA TYR A 294 -9.33 -31.59 22.41
C TYR A 294 -9.92 -31.26 21.02
N GLU A 295 -9.17 -30.56 20.15
CA GLU A 295 -9.56 -30.27 18.75
C GLU A 295 -8.51 -30.77 17.75
N SER A 296 -7.92 -31.94 18.01
CA SER A 296 -6.84 -32.50 17.20
C SER A 296 -7.30 -33.03 15.83
N LYS A 297 -7.60 -32.11 14.89
CA LYS A 297 -7.25 -32.32 13.47
C LYS A 297 -5.88 -31.70 13.25
N ILE A 298 -4.95 -32.56 12.87
CA ILE A 298 -3.53 -32.25 12.74
C ILE A 298 -3.35 -31.24 11.60
N ARG A 299 -3.00 -30.00 11.96
CA ARG A 299 -2.85 -28.85 11.07
C ARG A 299 -1.51 -28.95 10.34
N THR A 300 -1.49 -29.44 9.11
CA THR A 300 -0.28 -29.47 8.26
C THR A 300 -0.15 -28.19 7.44
N ILE A 301 0.99 -28.02 6.77
CA ILE A 301 1.14 -26.98 5.73
C ILE A 301 0.43 -27.52 4.48
N PRO A 302 -0.35 -26.68 3.77
CA PRO A 302 -0.94 -27.08 2.50
C PRO A 302 0.08 -27.70 1.54
N ASP A 303 -0.29 -28.81 0.89
CA ASP A 303 0.63 -29.58 0.02
C ASP A 303 1.12 -28.77 -1.20
N ASP A 304 0.39 -27.72 -1.55
CA ASP A 304 0.66 -26.77 -2.62
C ASP A 304 1.52 -25.57 -2.19
N ILE A 305 1.71 -25.32 -0.89
CA ILE A 305 2.71 -24.36 -0.42
C ILE A 305 4.08 -25.05 -0.41
N SER A 306 4.85 -24.78 -1.46
CA SER A 306 6.23 -25.22 -1.57
C SER A 306 7.11 -24.44 -0.59
N LYS A 307 8.16 -25.10 -0.07
CA LYS A 307 9.23 -24.45 0.71
C LYS A 307 9.96 -23.33 -0.05
N ASN A 308 9.78 -23.27 -1.37
CA ASN A 308 10.37 -22.24 -2.24
C ASN A 308 9.39 -21.10 -2.54
N ASP A 309 8.13 -21.17 -2.11
CA ASP A 309 7.18 -20.11 -2.39
C ASP A 309 7.51 -18.85 -1.59
N THR A 310 7.40 -17.71 -2.26
CA THR A 310 7.59 -16.40 -1.62
C THR A 310 6.26 -15.96 -1.04
N ILE A 311 6.20 -15.86 0.29
CA ILE A 311 5.00 -15.46 1.03
C ILE A 311 4.93 -13.93 1.11
N PHE A 312 6.08 -13.29 1.35
CA PHE A 312 6.20 -11.85 1.47
C PHE A 312 7.24 -11.30 0.49
N TYR A 313 6.94 -10.16 -0.13
CA TYR A 313 7.96 -9.27 -0.65
C TYR A 313 8.08 -8.05 0.26
N LYS A 314 9.32 -7.59 0.46
CA LYS A 314 9.64 -6.33 1.14
C LYS A 314 10.42 -5.44 0.18
N PHE A 315 9.74 -4.48 -0.45
CA PHE A 315 10.37 -3.48 -1.30
C PHE A 315 10.81 -2.30 -0.45
N ILE A 316 12.11 -2.07 -0.36
CA ILE A 316 12.70 -0.92 0.33
C ILE A 316 12.75 0.23 -0.68
N ILE A 317 12.14 1.36 -0.32
CA ILE A 317 12.04 2.56 -1.13
C ILE A 317 13.00 3.60 -0.54
N PRO A 318 14.17 3.83 -1.16
CA PRO A 318 15.11 4.85 -0.70
C PRO A 318 14.43 6.21 -0.58
N LYS A 319 14.74 6.93 0.49
CA LYS A 319 14.18 8.27 0.75
C LYS A 319 14.38 9.24 -0.43
N GLU A 320 15.47 9.07 -1.18
CA GLU A 320 15.89 9.96 -2.27
C GLU A 320 14.93 9.90 -3.47
N ILE A 321 14.29 8.74 -3.70
CA ILE A 321 13.42 8.53 -4.88
C ILE A 321 11.94 8.71 -4.57
N LYS A 322 11.55 8.87 -3.30
CA LYS A 322 10.14 8.96 -2.88
C LYS A 322 9.38 10.08 -3.58
N GLN A 323 9.99 11.25 -3.75
CA GLN A 323 9.35 12.39 -4.40
C GLN A 323 9.03 12.13 -5.88
N ASN A 324 9.93 11.44 -6.58
CA ASN A 324 9.76 11.08 -7.98
C ASN A 324 8.65 10.02 -8.10
N ILE A 325 8.63 9.04 -7.20
CA ILE A 325 7.54 8.05 -7.12
C ILE A 325 6.20 8.74 -6.86
N LEU A 326 6.13 9.69 -5.92
CA LEU A 326 4.90 10.41 -5.62
C LEU A 326 4.41 11.23 -6.82
N ASN A 327 5.33 11.85 -7.57
CA ASN A 327 5.01 12.55 -8.81
C ASN A 327 4.42 11.61 -9.86
N GLU A 328 5.03 10.45 -10.10
CA GLU A 328 4.50 9.45 -11.04
C GLU A 328 3.10 8.95 -10.62
N LEU A 329 2.88 8.72 -9.33
CA LEU A 329 1.57 8.37 -8.80
C LEU A 329 0.53 9.47 -9.07
N TYR A 330 0.88 10.73 -8.82
CA TYR A 330 0.00 11.87 -9.11
C TYR A 330 -0.29 12.01 -10.60
N LEU A 331 0.69 11.78 -11.46
CA LEU A 331 0.50 11.77 -12.91
C LEU A 331 -0.52 10.69 -13.26
N GLU A 332 -0.34 9.47 -12.78
CA GLU A 332 -1.26 8.35 -13.02
C GLU A 332 -2.64 8.45 -12.33
N GLY A 333 -2.91 9.53 -11.58
CA GLY A 333 -4.20 9.78 -10.93
C GLY A 333 -4.34 9.23 -9.52
N TYR A 334 -3.27 8.73 -8.91
CA TYR A 334 -3.21 8.28 -7.52
C TYR A 334 -2.86 9.43 -6.58
N SER A 335 -3.80 10.37 -6.44
CA SER A 335 -3.71 11.52 -5.56
C SER A 335 -4.79 11.49 -4.46
N GLU A 336 -4.77 12.46 -3.55
CA GLU A 336 -5.72 12.59 -2.45
C GLU A 336 -7.17 12.68 -2.93
N GLU A 337 -7.41 13.30 -4.09
CA GLU A 337 -8.76 13.45 -4.63
C GLU A 337 -9.36 12.13 -5.12
N TYR A 338 -8.50 11.17 -5.48
CA TYR A 338 -8.89 9.80 -5.79
C TYR A 338 -9.00 8.96 -4.52
N LEU A 339 -7.99 9.01 -3.64
CA LEU A 339 -7.86 8.13 -2.47
C LEU A 339 -8.77 8.50 -1.30
N PHE A 340 -9.16 9.76 -1.20
CA PHE A 340 -10.04 10.29 -0.16
C PHE A 340 -11.24 11.04 -0.77
N PRO A 341 -12.19 10.30 -1.38
CA PRO A 341 -13.38 10.88 -1.99
C PRO A 341 -14.10 11.92 -1.11
N GLY A 342 -14.21 13.13 -1.64
CA GLY A 342 -14.89 14.25 -0.98
C GLY A 342 -14.12 15.56 -1.12
N TYR A 343 -14.72 16.65 -0.66
CA TYR A 343 -14.12 17.98 -0.80
C TYR A 343 -12.78 18.11 -0.08
N LYS A 344 -12.60 17.40 1.04
CA LYS A 344 -11.34 17.40 1.79
C LYS A 344 -10.19 16.85 0.95
N GLY A 345 -10.37 15.70 0.29
CA GLY A 345 -9.35 15.11 -0.58
C GLY A 345 -9.00 16.00 -1.76
N VAL A 346 -9.99 16.66 -2.38
CA VAL A 346 -9.76 17.65 -3.45
C VAL A 346 -8.92 18.83 -2.94
N CYS A 347 -9.28 19.40 -1.78
CA CYS A 347 -8.52 20.50 -1.20
C CYS A 347 -7.08 20.09 -0.86
N GLU A 348 -6.90 18.90 -0.27
CA GLU A 348 -5.58 18.36 0.06
C GLU A 348 -4.75 18.15 -1.22
N SER A 349 -5.34 17.61 -2.29
CA SER A 349 -4.62 17.38 -3.55
C SER A 349 -4.14 18.67 -4.21
N VAL A 350 -4.98 19.71 -4.25
CA VAL A 350 -4.58 21.03 -4.77
C VAL A 350 -3.40 21.61 -4.00
N ILE A 351 -3.45 21.54 -2.66
CA ILE A 351 -2.38 22.06 -1.80
C ILE A 351 -1.10 21.23 -1.96
N ASN A 352 -1.22 19.90 -1.93
CA ASN A 352 -0.08 18.99 -1.93
C ASN A 352 0.61 18.93 -3.30
N ARG A 353 -0.12 19.09 -4.41
CA ARG A 353 0.47 19.22 -5.75
C ARG A 353 1.37 20.45 -5.87
N VAL A 354 0.99 21.59 -5.27
CA VAL A 354 1.86 22.78 -5.23
C VAL A 354 3.13 22.50 -4.43
N LYS A 355 3.01 21.91 -3.24
CA LYS A 355 4.16 21.55 -2.40
C LYS A 355 5.10 20.57 -3.09
N LEU A 356 4.56 19.52 -3.73
CA LEU A 356 5.35 18.54 -4.46
C LEU A 356 6.13 19.21 -5.60
N ASN A 357 5.49 20.10 -6.36
CA ASN A 357 6.17 20.86 -7.41
C ASN A 357 7.30 21.73 -6.87
N GLU A 358 7.15 22.33 -5.68
CA GLU A 358 8.24 23.08 -5.02
C GLU A 358 9.39 22.17 -4.57
N ILE A 359 9.08 20.99 -4.02
CA ILE A 359 10.09 19.99 -3.63
C ILE A 359 10.88 19.52 -4.85
N LEU A 360 10.20 19.20 -5.95
CA LEU A 360 10.83 18.76 -7.20
C LEU A 360 11.73 19.86 -7.78
N LYS A 361 11.28 21.13 -7.77
CA LYS A 361 12.11 22.28 -8.18
C LYS A 361 13.35 22.50 -7.32
N ASN A 362 13.23 22.30 -6.01
CA ASN A 362 14.36 22.53 -5.10
C ASN A 362 15.42 21.41 -5.15
N ASN A 363 15.03 20.21 -5.61
CA ASN A 363 15.91 19.05 -5.76
C ASN A 363 16.50 18.94 -7.18
N ASP A 364 16.79 20.08 -7.80
CA ASP A 364 17.32 20.29 -9.16
C ASP A 364 18.68 19.57 -9.42
N GLU A 365 18.60 18.25 -9.44
CA GLU A 365 19.33 17.39 -10.36
C GLU A 365 18.23 16.61 -11.14
N HIS A 366 17.91 17.10 -12.34
CA HIS A 366 17.14 16.41 -13.40
C HIS A 366 15.59 16.42 -13.30
N ILE A 367 14.92 17.59 -13.34
CA ILE A 367 13.52 17.61 -13.80
C ILE A 367 13.52 17.28 -15.29
N LYS A 368 13.01 16.10 -15.63
CA LYS A 368 12.76 15.74 -17.03
C LYS A 368 11.59 16.55 -17.57
N LYS A 369 11.76 17.20 -18.72
CA LYS A 369 10.72 17.98 -19.38
C LYS A 369 9.94 17.16 -20.40
N SER A 370 8.74 17.63 -20.71
CA SER A 370 7.94 17.11 -21.82
C SER A 370 8.08 18.03 -23.03
N ILE A 371 8.17 17.44 -24.22
CA ILE A 371 8.22 18.21 -25.46
C ILE A 371 7.05 17.87 -26.36
N LEU A 372 6.59 18.88 -27.10
CA LEU A 372 5.75 18.70 -28.27
C LEU A 372 6.67 18.68 -29.49
N LEU A 373 6.69 17.57 -30.23
CA LEU A 373 7.63 17.33 -31.33
C LEU A 373 6.89 17.17 -32.66
N SER A 374 7.34 17.90 -33.66
CA SER A 374 6.85 17.89 -35.04
C SER A 374 7.94 17.41 -35.99
N VAL A 375 7.82 16.18 -36.46
CA VAL A 375 8.68 15.61 -37.51
C VAL A 375 7.81 14.95 -38.58
N ASP A 376 8.42 14.43 -39.66
CA ASP A 376 7.72 13.66 -40.70
C ASP A 376 7.31 12.28 -40.14
N TRP A 377 6.25 12.25 -39.35
CA TRP A 377 5.77 11.06 -38.65
C TRP A 377 5.11 10.06 -39.60
N ASN A 378 5.65 8.82 -39.69
CA ASN A 378 4.95 7.72 -40.32
C ASN A 378 4.03 7.00 -39.31
N LEU A 379 2.90 7.63 -38.99
CA LEU A 379 1.97 7.16 -37.94
C LEU A 379 1.53 5.70 -38.14
N ASN A 380 1.39 5.23 -39.38
CA ASN A 380 1.02 3.84 -39.65
C ASN A 380 2.09 2.86 -39.21
N GLU A 381 3.37 3.16 -39.45
CA GLU A 381 4.48 2.29 -39.04
C GLU A 381 4.73 2.34 -37.53
N ILE A 382 4.54 3.51 -36.92
CA ILE A 382 4.64 3.70 -35.46
C ILE A 382 3.55 2.89 -34.75
N ILE A 383 2.30 2.98 -35.21
CA ILE A 383 1.16 2.22 -34.65
C ILE A 383 1.39 0.71 -34.80
N ASN A 384 1.94 0.27 -35.94
CA ASN A 384 2.25 -1.13 -36.18
C ASN A 384 3.56 -1.60 -35.50
N LYS A 385 4.26 -0.70 -34.79
CA LYS A 385 5.55 -0.95 -34.12
C LYS A 385 6.70 -1.37 -35.05
N ASN A 386 6.62 -0.99 -36.32
CA ASN A 386 7.71 -1.19 -37.28
C ASN A 386 8.75 -0.06 -37.20
N GLN A 387 8.30 1.14 -36.83
CA GLN A 387 9.17 2.26 -36.52
C GLN A 387 9.46 2.30 -35.02
N LEU A 388 10.73 2.14 -34.66
CA LEU A 388 11.22 2.14 -33.28
C LEU A 388 12.09 3.35 -32.96
N TYR A 389 12.60 4.05 -33.99
CA TYR A 389 13.47 5.21 -33.82
C TYR A 389 12.99 6.40 -34.65
N VAL A 390 13.26 7.60 -34.14
CA VAL A 390 13.00 8.88 -34.79
C VAL A 390 14.29 9.68 -34.76
N PHE A 391 14.73 10.16 -35.92
CA PHE A 391 15.89 11.04 -35.99
C PHE A 391 15.46 12.51 -35.86
N VAL A 392 16.19 13.27 -35.06
CA VAL A 392 15.95 14.71 -34.87
C VAL A 392 17.27 15.46 -34.84
N ASN A 393 17.29 16.68 -35.38
CA ASN A 393 18.45 17.57 -35.30
C ASN A 393 18.32 18.54 -34.11
N LEU A 394 17.99 18.00 -32.94
CA LEU A 394 17.62 18.78 -31.76
C LEU A 394 18.47 18.37 -30.56
N ASP A 395 19.31 19.28 -30.08
CA ASP A 395 20.00 19.14 -28.80
C ASP A 395 19.10 19.68 -27.70
N PHE A 396 18.43 18.77 -26.99
CA PHE A 396 17.42 19.13 -26.01
C PHE A 396 17.99 19.86 -24.80
N LYS A 397 19.30 19.79 -24.52
CA LYS A 397 20.02 20.30 -23.32
C LYS A 397 19.47 19.86 -21.95
N GLU A 398 18.21 19.47 -21.89
CA GLU A 398 17.44 19.02 -20.74
C GLU A 398 17.03 17.55 -20.99
N GLU A 399 16.86 16.79 -19.91
CA GLU A 399 16.36 15.42 -20.04
C GLU A 399 14.87 15.42 -20.38
N ILE A 400 14.44 14.47 -21.21
CA ILE A 400 13.07 14.42 -21.74
C ILE A 400 12.30 13.22 -21.18
N ASP A 401 11.17 13.47 -20.51
CA ASP A 401 10.24 12.44 -20.01
C ASP A 401 9.26 12.00 -21.10
N LYS A 402 8.42 12.95 -21.56
CA LYS A 402 7.34 12.70 -22.52
C LYS A 402 7.58 13.42 -23.83
N ILE A 403 7.35 12.73 -24.94
CA ILE A 403 7.34 13.32 -26.28
C ILE A 403 5.94 13.20 -26.85
N PHE A 404 5.25 14.33 -26.96
CA PHE A 404 3.96 14.45 -27.61
C PHE A 404 4.15 14.54 -29.13
N ILE A 405 3.39 13.72 -29.85
CA ILE A 405 3.45 13.62 -31.32
C ILE A 405 2.55 14.70 -31.90
N TYR A 406 3.14 15.74 -32.49
CA TYR A 406 2.43 16.78 -33.22
C TYR A 406 2.42 16.47 -34.72
N HIS A 407 1.25 16.38 -35.32
CA HIS A 407 1.09 16.07 -36.73
C HIS A 407 -0.18 16.71 -37.29
N ASN A 408 -0.06 17.44 -38.40
CA ASN A 408 -1.18 18.15 -39.07
C ASN A 408 -2.01 19.05 -38.15
N ASN A 409 -1.33 19.81 -37.28
CA ASN A 409 -1.93 20.71 -36.27
C ASN A 409 -2.72 20.03 -35.15
N ASP A 410 -2.56 18.72 -35.00
CA ASP A 410 -3.14 17.96 -33.91
C ASP A 410 -2.05 17.25 -33.09
N VAL A 411 -2.32 17.06 -31.79
CA VAL A 411 -1.58 16.11 -30.95
C VAL A 411 -2.25 14.75 -31.06
N VAL A 412 -1.55 13.77 -31.61
CA VAL A 412 -2.13 12.46 -31.94
C VAL A 412 -1.85 11.38 -30.87
N GLY A 413 -0.87 11.63 -30.00
CA GLY A 413 -0.45 10.71 -28.96
C GLY A 413 0.85 11.16 -28.32
N TYR A 414 1.46 10.29 -27.53
CA TYR A 414 2.73 10.54 -26.89
C TYR A 414 3.48 9.23 -26.63
N PHE A 415 4.77 9.32 -26.30
CA PHE A 415 5.58 8.18 -25.86
C PHE A 415 6.56 8.57 -24.74
N ARG A 416 7.10 7.57 -24.01
CA ARG A 416 7.95 7.72 -22.80
C ARG A 416 9.14 6.75 -22.84
N GLY A 417 10.01 6.82 -21.82
CA GLY A 417 11.14 5.89 -21.68
C GLY A 417 12.18 6.12 -22.77
N ASN A 418 12.37 7.39 -23.15
CA ASN A 418 13.15 7.78 -24.32
C ASN A 418 14.63 7.48 -24.10
N GLU A 419 15.20 6.66 -24.96
CA GLU A 419 16.64 6.56 -25.11
C GLU A 419 17.04 7.53 -26.22
N ILE A 420 17.75 8.61 -25.85
CA ILE A 420 18.19 9.65 -26.78
C ILE A 420 19.69 9.46 -27.02
N ILE A 421 20.04 9.07 -28.24
CA ILE A 421 21.41 8.72 -28.63
C ILE A 421 21.93 9.82 -29.55
N LYS A 422 23.04 10.45 -29.18
CA LYS A 422 23.75 11.42 -30.02
C LYS A 422 24.95 10.76 -30.67
N ASP A 423 25.01 10.77 -32.00
CA ASP A 423 26.17 10.25 -32.75
C ASP A 423 26.25 10.89 -34.15
N SER A 424 27.28 10.52 -34.91
CA SER A 424 27.44 10.85 -36.33
C SER A 424 26.35 10.23 -37.19
N LEU A 425 25.99 10.91 -38.29
CA LEU A 425 24.92 10.47 -39.19
C LEU A 425 25.10 9.04 -39.70
N ASN A 426 26.34 8.65 -40.04
CA ASN A 426 26.64 7.31 -40.54
C ASN A 426 26.37 6.22 -39.49
N VAL A 427 26.77 6.47 -38.24
CA VAL A 427 26.57 5.50 -37.14
C VAL A 427 25.10 5.37 -36.80
N LEU A 428 24.38 6.48 -36.72
CA LEU A 428 22.94 6.50 -36.46
C LEU A 428 22.17 5.76 -37.57
N TRP A 429 22.52 5.98 -38.83
CA TRP A 429 21.89 5.31 -39.95
C TRP A 429 22.18 3.81 -39.96
N GLU A 430 23.44 3.41 -39.78
CA GLU A 430 23.84 2.00 -39.74
C GLU A 430 23.14 1.22 -38.61
N GLN A 431 22.96 1.83 -37.44
CA GLN A 431 22.38 1.16 -36.28
C GLN A 431 20.85 1.18 -36.26
N PHE A 432 20.23 2.28 -36.69
CA PHE A 432 18.80 2.52 -36.46
C PHE A 432 17.99 2.78 -37.73
N GLY A 433 18.64 2.94 -38.89
CA GLY A 433 18.00 3.29 -40.15
C GLY A 433 16.88 2.32 -40.56
N GLU A 434 17.11 1.00 -40.43
CA GLU A 434 16.13 -0.04 -40.76
C GLU A 434 14.82 0.08 -39.95
N HIS A 435 14.89 0.66 -38.75
CA HIS A 435 13.76 0.82 -37.83
C HIS A 435 13.29 2.28 -37.71
N SER A 436 13.73 3.16 -38.59
CA SER A 436 13.41 4.59 -38.56
C SER A 436 12.18 4.98 -39.37
N GLY A 437 11.69 4.09 -40.25
CA GLY A 437 10.62 4.39 -41.21
C GLY A 437 11.02 5.37 -42.33
N LEU A 438 12.30 5.75 -42.42
CA LEU A 438 12.86 6.59 -43.49
C LEU A 438 13.65 5.74 -44.50
N SER A 439 13.78 6.25 -45.73
CA SER A 439 14.75 5.75 -46.71
C SER A 439 16.07 6.50 -46.57
N GLU A 440 17.19 5.87 -46.94
CA GLU A 440 18.54 6.48 -46.87
C GLU A 440 18.59 7.83 -47.60
N ASP A 441 18.05 7.88 -48.83
CA ASP A 441 17.98 9.13 -49.61
C ASP A 441 17.24 10.26 -48.87
N LYS A 442 16.18 9.94 -48.11
CA LYS A 442 15.41 10.92 -47.34
C LYS A 442 16.16 11.35 -46.10
N PHE A 443 16.82 10.41 -45.42
CA PHE A 443 17.66 10.71 -44.27
C PHE A 443 18.79 11.67 -44.67
N ASP A 444 19.51 11.36 -45.75
CA ASP A 444 20.57 12.22 -46.28
C ASP A 444 20.05 13.60 -46.69
N GLU A 445 18.84 13.69 -47.26
CA GLU A 445 18.21 14.96 -47.60
C GLU A 445 17.86 15.79 -46.36
N CYS A 446 17.22 15.17 -45.36
CA CYS A 446 16.78 15.83 -44.13
C CYS A 446 17.94 16.31 -43.25
N PHE A 447 19.05 15.56 -43.20
CA PHE A 447 20.18 15.84 -42.31
C PHE A 447 21.41 16.39 -43.05
N LYS A 448 21.25 16.81 -44.31
CA LYS A 448 22.33 17.34 -45.13
C LYS A 448 23.05 18.51 -44.49
N GLY A 449 24.35 18.36 -44.25
CA GLY A 449 25.21 19.42 -43.71
C GLY A 449 25.32 19.44 -42.19
N ASN A 450 24.72 18.47 -41.48
CA ASN A 450 25.00 18.22 -40.07
C ASN A 450 26.09 17.16 -39.92
N ASP A 451 27.00 17.35 -38.97
CA ASP A 451 28.04 16.34 -38.66
C ASP A 451 27.53 15.28 -37.67
N GLU A 452 26.57 15.64 -36.81
CA GLU A 452 25.97 14.80 -35.77
C GLU A 452 24.44 15.03 -35.73
N SER A 453 23.70 14.05 -35.23
CA SER A 453 22.24 14.14 -35.02
C SER A 453 21.85 13.32 -33.78
N PHE A 454 20.54 13.25 -33.49
CA PHE A 454 20.00 12.47 -32.37
C PHE A 454 19.03 11.41 -32.88
N ALA A 455 19.09 10.21 -32.31
CA ALA A 455 18.09 9.16 -32.47
C ALA A 455 17.31 9.01 -31.17
N ILE A 456 16.00 9.12 -31.25
CA ILE A 456 15.08 8.93 -30.13
C ILE A 456 14.38 7.60 -30.30
N ARG A 457 14.52 6.72 -29.31
CA ARG A 457 13.76 5.46 -29.27
C ARG A 457 12.32 5.68 -28.83
N ILE A 458 11.37 5.11 -29.57
CA ILE A 458 9.95 5.11 -29.23
C ILE A 458 9.67 3.94 -28.27
N ASN A 459 9.50 4.23 -26.98
CA ASN A 459 9.06 3.26 -25.97
C ASN A 459 7.69 3.68 -25.40
N ASP A 460 6.91 2.73 -24.90
CA ASP A 460 5.62 2.99 -24.23
C ASP A 460 4.66 3.95 -24.98
N LEU A 461 4.56 3.77 -26.30
CA LEU A 461 3.68 4.56 -27.17
C LEU A 461 2.20 4.48 -26.75
N ASN A 462 1.57 5.65 -26.61
CA ASN A 462 0.14 5.82 -26.38
C ASN A 462 -0.48 6.74 -27.45
N ILE A 463 -1.41 6.20 -28.24
CA ILE A 463 -2.13 6.95 -29.29
C ILE A 463 -3.52 7.30 -28.80
N PHE A 464 -3.89 8.58 -28.92
CA PHE A 464 -5.19 9.03 -28.49
C PHE A 464 -6.30 8.50 -29.41
N LYS A 465 -7.43 8.13 -28.81
CA LYS A 465 -8.62 7.70 -29.57
C LYS A 465 -9.14 8.79 -30.50
N HIS A 466 -9.00 10.05 -30.09
CA HIS A 466 -9.29 11.23 -30.88
C HIS A 466 -8.09 12.17 -30.76
N SER A 467 -7.60 12.67 -31.90
CA SER A 467 -6.53 13.66 -31.91
C SER A 467 -6.99 14.96 -31.23
N ILE A 468 -6.06 15.65 -30.59
CA ILE A 468 -6.33 16.89 -29.88
C ILE A 468 -5.95 18.04 -30.80
N LYS A 469 -6.94 18.79 -31.26
CA LYS A 469 -6.72 19.94 -32.11
C LYS A 469 -6.27 21.14 -31.29
N LEU A 470 -5.11 21.70 -31.61
CA LEU A 470 -4.61 22.92 -30.98
C LEU A 470 -5.10 24.14 -31.80
N CYS A 471 -6.27 24.65 -31.47
CA CYS A 471 -6.81 25.85 -32.10
C CYS A 471 -5.92 27.06 -31.75
N ASP A 472 -5.56 27.86 -32.75
CA ASP A 472 -4.76 29.09 -32.61
C ASP A 472 -3.32 28.87 -32.11
N PHE A 473 -2.79 27.65 -32.22
CA PHE A 473 -1.41 27.31 -31.93
C PHE A 473 -0.66 26.96 -33.24
N GLU A 474 0.50 27.57 -33.44
CA GLU A 474 1.45 27.17 -34.47
C GLU A 474 2.80 26.87 -33.82
N LEU A 475 3.37 25.71 -34.15
CA LEU A 475 4.67 25.33 -33.67
C LEU A 475 5.74 26.04 -34.51
N GLU A 476 6.44 27.02 -33.91
CA GLU A 476 7.42 27.85 -34.63
C GLU A 476 8.71 27.10 -34.99
N ASN A 477 9.05 26.05 -34.25
CA ASN A 477 10.24 25.20 -34.46
C ASN A 477 9.82 23.73 -34.56
N ASP A 478 10.77 22.82 -34.80
CA ASP A 478 10.47 21.38 -34.82
C ASP A 478 9.99 20.86 -33.44
N PHE A 479 10.26 21.59 -32.36
CA PHE A 479 9.77 21.25 -31.03
C PHE A 479 9.53 22.48 -30.14
N CYS A 480 8.76 22.29 -29.06
CA CYS A 480 8.75 23.19 -27.91
C CYS A 480 8.57 22.41 -26.60
N PHE A 481 9.07 22.96 -25.49
CA PHE A 481 8.79 22.44 -24.17
C PHE A 481 7.35 22.73 -23.76
N VAL A 482 6.65 21.71 -23.30
CA VAL A 482 5.24 21.79 -22.90
C VAL A 482 5.11 22.63 -21.62
N GLU A 483 6.06 22.48 -20.70
CA GLU A 483 6.08 23.19 -19.42
C GLU A 483 6.25 24.71 -19.59
N ASP A 484 6.94 25.12 -20.66
CA ASP A 484 7.25 26.52 -20.95
C ASP A 484 6.10 27.23 -21.69
N ASN A 485 5.04 26.50 -22.09
CA ASN A 485 3.90 27.04 -22.82
C ASN A 485 2.57 26.79 -22.08
N GLU A 486 1.94 27.86 -21.58
CA GLU A 486 0.67 27.77 -20.83
C GLU A 486 -0.46 27.08 -21.61
N ASP A 487 -0.52 27.27 -22.93
CA ASP A 487 -1.56 26.68 -23.79
C ASP A 487 -1.35 25.18 -23.98
N LEU A 488 -0.17 24.65 -23.68
CA LEU A 488 0.17 23.24 -23.81
C LEU A 488 0.18 22.50 -22.46
N LYS A 489 0.23 23.20 -21.33
CA LYS A 489 0.33 22.54 -20.00
C LYS A 489 -0.78 21.54 -19.72
N PHE A 490 -1.94 21.69 -20.35
CA PHE A 490 -3.02 20.70 -20.21
C PHE A 490 -2.61 19.30 -20.73
N LEU A 491 -1.67 19.22 -21.68
CA LEU A 491 -1.12 17.97 -22.20
C LEU A 491 -0.43 17.14 -21.12
N LEU A 492 0.14 17.78 -20.09
CA LEU A 492 0.80 17.10 -18.97
C LEU A 492 -0.15 16.18 -18.18
N ASN A 493 -1.47 16.39 -18.31
CA ASN A 493 -2.50 15.57 -17.65
C ASN A 493 -2.82 14.26 -18.41
N PHE A 494 -2.27 14.04 -19.61
CA PHE A 494 -2.51 12.82 -20.37
C PHE A 494 -1.54 11.70 -19.95
N ASN A 495 -2.10 10.51 -19.72
CA ASN A 495 -1.39 9.25 -19.44
C ASN A 495 -1.85 8.12 -20.37
#